data_AF-A0A927YC96-F1
#
_entry.id   AF-A0A927YC96-F1
#
_cell.length_a   1.000
_cell.length_b   1.000
_cell.length_c   1.000
_cell.angle_alpha   90.00
_cell.angle_beta   90.00
_cell.angle_gamma   90.00
#
_symmetry.space_group_name_H-M   'P 1'
#
loop_
_entity.id
_entity.type
_entity.pdbx_description
1 polymer ?
#
loop_
_entity_poly.entity_id
_entity_poly.type
_entity_poly.pdbx_seq_one_letter_code
_entity_poly.pdbx_strand_id
1 'polypeptide(L)'
;MPAKIVCVRNKKNRKDWVPFICTNPDLSEDEISRIYGKRWQIEVFFKTCKSMLNLVGEYHSLSYDALTAHVAIVFTKYMLLALTGRQNQDLRTMGEIFFFLADITFAYAFRIILQAIIESIHKNFQITDEQMQAFINDFYLGLPDYMQTALAKAA
;
A
#
# COMPACT_ATOMS: atom_id res chain seq x y z
N MET A 1 -31.41 14.25 -6.88
CA MET A 1 -30.11 13.56 -7.04
C MET A 1 -30.36 12.06 -7.08
N PRO A 2 -29.84 11.33 -8.06
CA PRO A 2 -29.91 9.87 -8.06
C PRO A 2 -29.07 9.29 -6.91
N ALA A 3 -29.54 8.20 -6.30
CA ALA A 3 -28.81 7.48 -5.25
C ALA A 3 -29.07 5.98 -5.36
N LYS A 4 -28.07 5.17 -4.99
CA LYS A 4 -28.13 3.71 -4.96
C LYS A 4 -28.14 3.24 -3.50
N ILE A 5 -29.06 2.34 -3.16
CA ILE A 5 -29.10 1.69 -1.84
C ILE A 5 -28.50 0.29 -1.98
N VAL A 6 -27.50 -0.03 -1.15
CA VAL A 6 -26.86 -1.34 -1.12
C VAL A 6 -27.09 -1.96 0.25
N CYS A 7 -27.68 -3.16 0.29
CA CYS A 7 -27.99 -3.86 1.55
C CYS A 7 -27.03 -5.04 1.73
N VAL A 8 -26.16 -4.97 2.72
CA VAL A 8 -25.23 -6.06 3.04
C VAL A 8 -25.75 -6.87 4.20
N ARG A 9 -25.81 -8.20 4.04
CA ARG A 9 -26.23 -9.09 5.13
C ARG A 9 -25.20 -9.09 6.25
N ASN A 10 -25.65 -8.90 7.48
CA ASN A 10 -24.78 -8.92 8.65
C ASN A 10 -24.23 -10.35 8.88
N LYS A 11 -22.89 -10.48 8.88
CA LYS A 11 -22.23 -11.79 9.09
C LYS A 11 -22.46 -12.37 10.48
N LYS A 12 -22.61 -11.52 11.51
CA LYS A 12 -22.83 -11.93 12.91
C LYS A 12 -24.29 -12.28 13.19
N ASN A 13 -25.22 -11.57 12.56
CA ASN A 13 -26.66 -11.82 12.69
C ASN A 13 -27.31 -11.91 11.31
N ARG A 14 -27.57 -13.13 10.82
CA ARG A 14 -28.11 -13.34 9.46
C ARG A 14 -29.54 -12.84 9.25
N LYS A 15 -30.26 -12.50 10.32
CA LYS A 15 -31.59 -11.86 10.25
C LYS A 15 -31.50 -10.34 10.07
N ASP A 16 -30.31 -9.77 10.18
CA ASP A 16 -30.04 -8.34 10.15
C ASP A 16 -29.35 -7.92 8.85
N TRP A 17 -29.66 -6.71 8.40
CA TRP A 17 -29.19 -6.13 7.14
C TRP A 17 -28.65 -4.73 7.40
N VAL A 18 -27.50 -4.42 6.80
CA VAL A 18 -26.86 -3.11 6.91
C VAL A 18 -27.05 -2.36 5.58
N PRO A 19 -27.94 -1.36 5.53
CA PRO A 19 -28.14 -0.56 4.34
C PRO A 19 -27.09 0.57 4.23
N PHE A 20 -26.58 0.78 3.02
CA PHE A 20 -25.72 1.90 2.65
C PHE A 20 -26.40 2.73 1.56
N ILE A 21 -26.25 4.05 1.63
CA ILE A 21 -26.71 4.97 0.58
C ILE A 21 -25.47 5.53 -0.12
N CYS A 22 -25.41 5.38 -1.43
CA CYS A 22 -24.36 5.94 -2.27
C CYS A 22 -24.96 6.98 -3.23
N THR A 23 -24.39 8.17 -3.27
CA THR A 23 -24.78 9.25 -4.19
C THR A 23 -24.12 9.13 -5.57
N ASN A 24 -23.18 8.20 -5.74
CA ASN A 24 -22.55 7.89 -7.02
C ASN A 24 -23.13 6.55 -7.56
N PRO A 25 -24.08 6.59 -8.51
CA PRO A 25 -24.71 5.39 -9.05
C PRO A 25 -23.80 4.57 -9.97
N ASP A 26 -22.66 5.10 -10.43
CA ASP A 26 -21.76 4.42 -11.36
C ASP A 26 -20.88 3.37 -10.66
N LEU A 27 -20.73 3.47 -9.33
CA LEU A 27 -19.97 2.50 -8.54
C LEU A 27 -20.71 1.16 -8.46
N SER A 28 -19.96 0.07 -8.56
CA SER A 28 -20.47 -1.27 -8.32
C SER A 28 -20.80 -1.48 -6.83
N GLU A 29 -21.70 -2.42 -6.54
CA GLU A 29 -22.14 -2.73 -5.17
C GLU A 29 -20.97 -3.21 -4.28
N ASP A 30 -20.08 -4.03 -4.85
CA ASP A 30 -18.86 -4.50 -4.19
C ASP A 30 -17.90 -3.36 -3.84
N GLU A 31 -17.78 -2.37 -4.73
CA GLU A 31 -16.94 -1.20 -4.47
C GLU A 31 -17.53 -0.28 -3.41
N ILE A 32 -18.84 -0.09 -3.41
CA ILE A 32 -19.55 0.65 -2.35
C ILE A 32 -19.30 -0.03 -1.00
N SER A 33 -19.45 -1.36 -0.93
CA SER A 33 -19.16 -2.16 0.26
C SER A 33 -17.70 -2.05 0.70
N ARG A 34 -16.75 -2.15 -0.24
CA ARG A 34 -15.31 -2.01 0.01
C ARG A 34 -14.93 -0.62 0.54
N ILE A 35 -15.48 0.44 -0.04
CA ILE A 35 -15.26 1.81 0.42
C ILE A 35 -15.84 2.00 1.82
N TYR A 36 -17.08 1.55 2.05
CA TYR A 36 -17.70 1.62 3.37
C TYR A 36 -16.91 0.84 4.42
N GLY A 37 -16.31 -0.28 4.06
CA GLY A 37 -15.42 -1.06 4.94
C GLY A 37 -14.26 -0.24 5.52
N LYS A 38 -13.77 0.79 4.80
CA LYS A 38 -12.73 1.69 5.30
C LYS A 38 -13.19 2.58 6.46
N ARG A 39 -14.51 2.74 6.68
CA ARG A 39 -15.08 3.55 7.78
C ARG A 39 -14.55 3.13 9.14
N TRP A 40 -14.31 1.83 9.37
CA TRP A 40 -13.81 1.33 10.65
C TRP A 40 -12.48 1.96 11.08
N GLN A 41 -11.67 2.45 10.12
CA GLN A 41 -10.40 3.10 10.42
C GLN A 41 -10.55 4.32 11.34
N ILE A 42 -11.67 5.06 11.26
CA ILE A 42 -11.90 6.20 12.15
C ILE A 42 -12.14 5.77 13.61
N GLU A 43 -12.75 4.59 13.82
CA GLU A 43 -12.97 4.04 15.15
C GLU A 43 -11.63 3.60 15.77
N VAL A 44 -10.74 3.01 14.97
CA VAL A 44 -9.37 2.69 15.38
C VAL A 44 -8.59 3.96 15.72
N PHE A 45 -8.67 4.99 14.87
CA PHE A 45 -8.08 6.31 15.13
C PHE A 45 -8.50 6.86 16.49
N PHE A 46 -9.81 6.99 16.74
CA PHE A 46 -10.30 7.54 18.01
C PHE A 46 -9.95 6.65 19.20
N LYS A 47 -9.95 5.32 19.04
CA LYS A 47 -9.52 4.40 20.08
C LYS A 47 -8.06 4.66 20.46
N THR A 48 -7.16 4.70 19.48
CA THR A 48 -5.72 4.97 19.69
C THR A 48 -5.50 6.35 20.30
N CYS A 49 -6.16 7.41 19.80
CA CYS A 49 -6.00 8.74 20.37
C CYS A 49 -6.39 8.80 21.84
N LYS A 50 -7.51 8.15 22.22
CA LYS A 50 -7.98 8.12 23.61
C LYS A 50 -7.12 7.27 24.51
N SER A 51 -6.75 6.05 24.09
CA SER A 51 -6.10 5.08 24.95
C SER A 51 -4.57 5.13 24.97
N MET A 52 -3.95 5.60 23.88
CA MET A 52 -2.49 5.58 23.72
C MET A 52 -1.86 6.97 23.60
N LEU A 53 -2.62 7.97 23.13
CA LEU A 53 -2.10 9.33 22.93
C LEU A 53 -2.73 10.34 23.89
N ASN A 54 -3.33 9.86 24.97
CA ASN A 54 -3.81 10.67 26.10
C ASN A 54 -4.74 11.83 25.71
N LEU A 55 -5.61 11.62 24.72
CA LEU A 55 -6.58 12.63 24.30
C LEU A 55 -7.48 13.10 25.46
N VAL A 56 -7.84 12.19 26.38
CA VAL A 56 -8.82 12.46 27.45
C VAL A 56 -8.17 12.57 28.84
N GLY A 57 -7.08 11.83 29.11
CA GLY A 57 -6.59 11.62 30.48
C GLY A 57 -5.63 12.68 31.04
N GLU A 58 -4.90 13.41 30.19
CA GLU A 58 -3.80 14.29 30.66
C GLU A 58 -4.16 15.78 30.69
N TYR A 59 -5.21 16.19 29.98
CA TYR A 59 -5.43 17.60 29.67
C TYR A 59 -6.57 18.20 30.47
N HIS A 60 -6.23 18.91 31.56
CA HIS A 60 -7.18 19.56 32.48
C HIS A 60 -7.24 21.09 32.30
N SER A 61 -6.71 21.61 31.18
CA SER A 61 -6.76 23.06 30.93
C SER A 61 -8.19 23.53 30.73
N LEU A 62 -8.51 24.68 31.31
CA LEU A 62 -9.81 25.34 31.17
C LEU A 62 -9.88 26.28 29.95
N SER A 63 -8.75 26.50 29.26
CA SER A 63 -8.68 27.35 28.07
C SER A 63 -9.08 26.57 26.81
N TYR A 64 -9.98 27.17 26.02
CA TYR A 64 -10.46 26.59 24.76
C TYR A 64 -9.35 26.50 23.70
N ASP A 65 -8.49 27.52 23.61
CA ASP A 65 -7.34 27.52 22.69
C ASP A 65 -6.38 26.39 23.04
N ALA A 66 -6.17 26.21 24.33
CA ALA A 66 -5.28 25.21 24.86
C ALA A 66 -5.85 23.78 24.58
N LEU A 67 -7.17 23.59 24.74
CA LEU A 67 -7.85 22.35 24.37
C LEU A 67 -7.77 22.06 22.86
N THR A 68 -7.97 23.09 22.04
CA THR A 68 -7.88 22.98 20.58
C THR A 68 -6.46 22.60 20.14
N ALA A 69 -5.44 23.24 20.73
CA ALA A 69 -4.05 22.90 20.49
C ALA A 69 -3.72 21.46 20.91
N HIS A 70 -4.22 21.00 22.07
CA HIS A 70 -4.03 19.62 22.54
C HIS A 70 -4.61 18.60 21.54
N VAL A 71 -5.85 18.79 21.10
CA VAL A 71 -6.48 17.91 20.10
C VAL A 71 -5.68 17.89 18.80
N ALA A 72 -5.25 19.05 18.30
CA ALA A 72 -4.44 19.15 17.10
C ALA A 72 -3.10 18.40 17.23
N ILE A 73 -2.43 18.55 18.39
CA ILE A 73 -1.17 17.85 18.70
C ILE A 73 -1.39 16.33 18.72
N VAL A 74 -2.42 15.86 19.43
CA VAL A 74 -2.72 14.41 19.52
C VAL A 74 -3.03 13.82 18.15
N PHE A 75 -3.80 14.52 17.33
CA PHE A 75 -4.13 14.07 15.97
C PHE A 75 -2.88 14.05 15.08
N THR A 76 -2.03 15.07 15.17
CA THR A 76 -0.76 15.12 14.42
C THR A 76 0.17 13.99 14.84
N LYS A 77 0.28 13.70 16.14
CA LYS A 77 1.04 12.55 16.66
C LYS A 77 0.54 11.23 16.08
N TYR A 78 -0.78 11.03 16.01
CA TYR A 78 -1.34 9.85 15.36
C TYR A 78 -0.96 9.78 13.88
N MET A 79 -1.08 10.89 13.14
CA MET A 79 -0.75 10.92 11.72
C MET A 79 0.71 10.54 11.47
N LEU A 80 1.64 11.07 12.27
CA LEU A 80 3.06 10.70 12.20
C LEU A 80 3.26 9.21 12.47
N LEU A 81 2.66 8.66 13.54
CA LEU A 81 2.75 7.23 13.84
C LEU A 81 2.16 6.35 12.74
N ALA A 82 1.03 6.75 12.14
CA ALA A 82 0.40 6.03 11.05
C ALA A 82 1.26 6.07 9.77
N LEU A 83 1.91 7.19 9.48
CA LEU A 83 2.84 7.33 8.35
C LEU A 83 4.09 6.48 8.55
N THR A 84 4.73 6.57 9.72
CA THR A 84 5.90 5.75 10.06
C THR A 84 5.55 4.27 10.09
N GLY A 85 4.37 3.91 10.61
CA GLY A 85 3.87 2.53 10.58
C GLY A 85 3.71 2.01 9.16
N ARG A 86 3.15 2.81 8.24
CA ARG A 86 3.08 2.46 6.81
C ARG A 86 4.46 2.29 6.20
N GLN A 87 5.38 3.23 6.43
CA GLN A 87 6.75 3.13 5.90
C GLN A 87 7.50 1.88 6.37
N ASN A 88 7.26 1.43 7.60
CA ASN A 88 7.97 0.30 8.19
C ASN A 88 7.27 -1.07 7.99
N GLN A 89 5.96 -1.09 7.72
CA GLN A 89 5.18 -2.34 7.60
C GLN A 89 4.69 -2.61 6.17
N ASP A 90 4.53 -1.60 5.32
CA ASP A 90 4.40 -1.87 3.89
C ASP A 90 5.78 -2.31 3.40
N LEU A 91 5.90 -3.60 3.08
CA LEU A 91 6.79 -4.05 2.02
C LEU A 91 6.37 -3.27 0.77
N ARG A 92 6.83 -2.03 0.62
CA ARG A 92 6.62 -1.27 -0.60
C ARG A 92 7.24 -2.13 -1.69
N THR A 93 6.40 -2.72 -2.53
CA THR A 93 6.75 -3.72 -3.55
C THR A 93 7.66 -3.11 -4.59
N MET A 94 8.91 -2.77 -4.29
CA MET A 94 9.80 -1.95 -5.14
C MET A 94 9.11 -0.75 -5.82
N GLY A 95 7.94 -0.33 -5.31
CA GLY A 95 7.00 0.51 -6.04
C GLY A 95 7.43 1.96 -6.05
N GLU A 96 8.24 2.33 -5.06
CA GLU A 96 8.95 3.61 -5.02
C GLU A 96 9.98 3.71 -6.16
N ILE A 97 10.72 2.63 -6.42
CA ILE A 97 11.65 2.54 -7.55
C ILE A 97 10.84 2.67 -8.85
N PHE A 98 9.73 1.94 -9.00
CA PHE A 98 8.87 2.06 -10.18
C PHE A 98 8.16 3.42 -10.31
N PHE A 99 7.90 4.12 -9.20
CA PHE A 99 7.33 5.47 -9.20
C PHE A 99 8.36 6.51 -9.64
N PHE A 100 9.62 6.40 -9.20
CA PHE A 100 10.71 7.22 -9.73
C PHE A 100 11.04 6.88 -11.20
N LEU A 101 10.74 5.65 -11.63
CA LEU A 101 10.87 5.19 -13.01
C LEU A 101 9.55 5.35 -13.80
N ALA A 102 8.55 6.10 -13.32
CA ALA A 102 7.22 6.16 -13.94
C ALA A 102 7.17 6.87 -15.30
N ASP A 103 8.23 7.57 -15.71
CA ASP A 103 8.40 8.13 -17.07
C ASP A 103 8.90 7.10 -18.09
N ILE A 104 9.22 5.88 -17.65
CA ILE A 104 9.69 4.80 -18.49
C ILE A 104 8.84 3.55 -18.28
N THR A 105 8.56 2.82 -19.35
CA THR A 105 7.78 1.58 -19.26
C THR A 105 8.46 0.59 -18.31
N PHE A 106 7.67 -0.24 -17.62
CA PHE A 106 8.17 -1.26 -16.69
C PHE A 106 9.32 -2.09 -17.29
N ALA A 107 9.23 -2.44 -18.57
CA ALA A 107 10.27 -3.18 -19.29
C ALA A 107 11.61 -2.41 -19.36
N TYR A 108 11.56 -1.09 -19.58
CA TYR A 108 12.75 -0.24 -19.65
C TYR A 108 13.38 -0.02 -18.27
N ALA A 109 12.54 0.24 -17.25
CA ALA A 109 12.95 0.28 -15.84
C ALA A 109 13.66 -1.00 -15.40
N PHE A 110 13.04 -2.15 -15.70
CA PHE A 110 13.60 -3.47 -15.38
C PHE A 110 14.92 -3.73 -16.10
N ARG A 111 15.03 -3.32 -17.38
CA ARG A 111 16.27 -3.41 -18.16
C ARG A 111 17.41 -2.60 -17.53
N ILE A 112 17.16 -1.36 -17.10
CA ILE A 112 18.17 -0.53 -16.44
C ILE A 112 18.69 -1.20 -15.17
N ILE A 113 17.79 -1.74 -14.35
CA ILE A 113 18.16 -2.42 -13.10
C ILE A 113 19.00 -3.66 -13.39
N LEU A 114 18.57 -4.51 -14.32
CA LEU A 114 19.32 -5.71 -14.71
C LEU A 114 20.71 -5.35 -15.25
N GLN A 115 20.80 -4.31 -16.08
CA GLN A 115 22.07 -3.88 -16.65
C GLN A 115 23.01 -3.33 -15.57
N ALA A 116 22.51 -2.53 -14.62
CA ALA A 116 23.30 -2.04 -13.49
C ALA A 116 23.80 -3.17 -12.57
N ILE A 117 23.01 -4.23 -12.38
CA ILE A 117 23.44 -5.44 -11.65
C ILE A 117 24.56 -6.14 -12.40
N ILE A 118 24.39 -6.39 -13.70
CA ILE A 118 25.41 -7.06 -14.53
C ILE A 118 26.72 -6.28 -14.55
N GLU A 119 26.67 -4.96 -14.76
CA GLU A 119 27.84 -4.08 -14.75
C GLU A 119 28.53 -4.07 -13.37
N SER A 120 27.75 -4.09 -12.29
CA SER A 120 28.27 -4.16 -10.92
C SER A 120 28.95 -5.50 -10.63
N ILE A 121 28.40 -6.60 -11.15
CA ILE A 121 28.99 -7.93 -11.04
C ILE A 121 30.31 -7.97 -11.83
N HIS A 122 30.31 -7.50 -13.08
CA HIS A 122 31.49 -7.47 -13.93
C HIS A 122 32.62 -6.64 -13.30
N LYS A 123 32.28 -5.48 -12.73
CA LYS A 123 33.24 -4.57 -12.10
C LYS A 123 33.84 -5.13 -10.81
N ASN A 124 33.04 -5.76 -9.95
CA ASN A 124 33.51 -6.21 -8.63
C ASN A 124 34.09 -7.63 -8.63
N PHE A 125 33.65 -8.49 -9.55
CA PHE A 125 34.00 -9.91 -9.55
C PHE A 125 34.87 -10.35 -10.75
N GLN A 126 35.22 -9.45 -11.68
CA GLN A 126 36.08 -9.73 -12.85
C GLN A 126 35.66 -11.00 -13.63
N ILE A 127 34.35 -11.22 -13.75
CA ILE A 127 33.77 -12.40 -14.37
C ILE A 127 34.03 -12.37 -15.88
N THR A 128 34.39 -13.51 -16.48
CA THR A 128 34.53 -13.63 -17.95
C THR A 128 33.17 -13.69 -18.63
N ASP A 129 33.11 -13.35 -19.93
CA ASP A 129 31.86 -13.41 -20.70
C ASP A 129 31.22 -14.82 -20.68
N GLU A 130 32.04 -15.87 -20.67
CA GLU A 130 31.56 -17.26 -20.57
C GLU A 130 30.86 -17.56 -19.25
N GLN A 131 31.42 -17.08 -18.14
CA GLN A 131 30.81 -17.22 -16.82
C GLN A 131 29.54 -16.37 -16.69
N MET A 132 29.49 -15.22 -17.35
CA MET A 132 28.29 -14.38 -17.42
C MET A 132 27.17 -15.09 -18.19
N GLN A 133 27.48 -15.76 -19.30
CA GLN A 133 26.50 -16.55 -20.06
C GLN A 133 25.97 -17.74 -19.24
N ALA A 134 26.85 -18.42 -18.50
CA ALA A 134 26.42 -19.48 -17.58
C ALA A 134 25.46 -18.94 -16.52
N PHE A 135 25.76 -17.78 -15.93
CA PHE A 135 24.89 -17.11 -14.96
C PHE A 135 23.53 -16.71 -15.54
N ILE A 136 23.50 -16.17 -16.76
CA ILE A 136 22.24 -15.81 -17.44
C ILE A 136 21.40 -17.06 -17.70
N ASN A 137 22.02 -18.17 -18.12
CA ASN A 137 21.32 -19.44 -18.34
C ASN A 137 20.76 -20.01 -17.03
N ASP A 138 21.53 -20.00 -15.94
CA ASP A 138 21.07 -20.44 -14.62
C ASP A 138 19.92 -19.56 -14.12
N PHE A 139 20.00 -18.24 -14.33
CA PHE A 139 18.90 -17.31 -14.03
C PHE A 139 17.65 -17.65 -14.83
N TYR A 140 17.77 -17.89 -16.14
CA TYR A 140 16.64 -18.25 -17.01
C TYR A 140 15.97 -19.54 -16.55
N LEU A 141 16.74 -20.58 -16.24
CA LEU A 141 16.23 -21.87 -15.75
C LEU A 141 15.59 -21.77 -14.36
N GLY A 142 16.01 -20.79 -13.55
CA GLY A 142 15.40 -20.50 -12.25
C GLY A 142 14.06 -19.75 -12.32
N LEU A 143 13.68 -19.22 -13.50
CA LEU A 143 12.38 -18.55 -13.67
C LEU A 143 11.24 -19.57 -13.76
N PRO A 144 10.00 -19.20 -13.36
CA PRO A 144 8.82 -20.03 -13.59
C PRO A 144 8.56 -20.32 -15.08
N ASP A 145 8.04 -21.50 -15.40
CA ASP A 145 7.78 -21.97 -16.79
C ASP A 145 7.01 -20.97 -17.67
N TYR A 146 6.03 -20.27 -17.08
CA TYR A 146 5.25 -19.27 -17.83
C TYR A 146 6.08 -18.06 -18.25
N MET A 147 7.10 -17.68 -17.48
CA MET A 147 8.03 -16.60 -17.81
C MET A 147 9.06 -17.05 -18.84
N GLN A 148 9.60 -18.26 -18.69
CA GLN A 148 10.51 -18.86 -19.68
C GLN A 148 9.85 -18.92 -21.06
N THR A 149 8.61 -19.44 -21.11
CA THR A 149 7.83 -19.54 -22.35
C THR A 149 7.52 -18.17 -22.98
N ALA A 150 7.27 -17.15 -22.15
CA ALA A 150 7.02 -15.80 -22.63
C ALA A 150 8.29 -15.16 -23.22
N LEU A 151 9.45 -15.37 -22.58
CA LEU A 151 10.74 -14.88 -23.06
C LEU A 151 11.20 -15.58 -24.33
N ALA A 152 11.01 -16.91 -24.42
CA ALA A 152 11.33 -17.69 -25.62
C ALA A 152 10.49 -17.29 -26.85
N LYS A 153 9.28 -16.74 -26.64
CA LYS A 153 8.43 -16.20 -27.71
C LYS A 153 8.79 -14.78 -28.13
N ALA A 154 9.55 -14.07 -27.30
CA ALA A 154 9.95 -12.67 -27.54
C ALA A 154 11.34 -12.54 -28.19
N ALA A 155 12.10 -13.65 -28.29
CA ALA A 155 13.36 -13.77 -29.01
C ALA A 155 13.14 -14.17 -30.47
#